data_AF-A0A9D3TBW5-F1
#
_entry.id   AF-A0A9D3TBW5-F1
#
_cell.length_a   1.000
_cell.length_b   1.000
_cell.length_c   1.000
_cell.angle_alpha   90.00
_cell.angle_beta   90.00
_cell.angle_gamma   90.00
#
_symmetry.space_group_name_H-M   'P 1'
#
loop_
_entity.id
_entity.type
_entity.pdbx_description
1 polymer ?
#
loop_
_entity_poly.entity_id
_entity_poly.type
_entity_poly.pdbx_seq_one_letter_code
_entity_poly.pdbx_strand_id
1 'polypeptide(L)'
;MYNSSYSRAKFGLEAKDIQKSKGKSCGYYMRIVFFFSSLIQSLIIVSLVLFLVYGRPEQSVEQQRVQDLEQSFERLSRENQLLRQQKSNLTQQLNKNVAEKQNTEKELAKVRASANTTTVQLTALQAKMSQCEADKKKAEMTRSTPIQCPPPPQTPVIITTNGEMKNLQARNQQLETLVKIVEVNFTQTVQHLRTDLESAVNARDALNLEAISLRRENSNLKEQLEKFTQKCKEDFVKSLEGIQTVTSAFLQRIENLFPHSLTFHLTCERQQEQLDRIRYSCSSLSREIEDRFQQYLNNVGNKVAEIQGKSSMLLVQNAHLIENLQQCNQNRSAEAAENKRQRQVAQENNDKQMEQLLKEKNKLRDQKDLQEQKIKLKESEIAVLSSRIQTLTTSCGIKAAGPKPAGLHAGMTMQQNRPNTPNGPVVGAPGISRPPVNEPGTGGASSQNIQSGLQAEVNPQVMQLQENAKKGSEISG
;
A
#
# COMPACT_ATOMS: atom_id res chain seq x y z
N MET A 1 3.41 -61.70 -80.99
CA MET A 1 3.75 -61.82 -82.44
C MET A 1 5.20 -61.43 -82.62
N TYR A 2 6.00 -62.37 -83.12
CA TYR A 2 7.42 -62.28 -83.42
C TYR A 2 7.73 -61.24 -84.51
N ASN A 3 8.92 -60.63 -84.44
CA ASN A 3 9.93 -60.46 -85.53
C ASN A 3 10.92 -59.35 -85.11
N SER A 4 12.12 -59.66 -84.63
CA SER A 4 13.30 -60.21 -85.31
C SER A 4 14.28 -59.14 -85.80
N SER A 5 15.50 -59.30 -85.31
CA SER A 5 16.81 -58.77 -85.69
C SER A 5 17.00 -58.44 -87.18
N TYR A 6 17.93 -57.54 -87.49
CA TYR A 6 19.17 -57.92 -88.19
C TYR A 6 20.22 -56.79 -88.21
N SER A 7 21.41 -57.15 -87.74
CA SER A 7 22.69 -56.47 -87.91
C SER A 7 23.06 -56.35 -89.39
N ARG A 8 23.69 -55.22 -89.77
CA ARG A 8 24.44 -55.12 -91.02
C ARG A 8 25.85 -54.62 -90.74
N ALA A 9 26.77 -55.57 -90.65
CA ALA A 9 28.20 -55.34 -90.85
C ALA A 9 28.51 -55.52 -92.35
N LYS A 10 29.25 -54.56 -92.94
CA LYS A 10 30.08 -54.81 -94.13
C LYS A 10 31.32 -53.90 -94.10
N PHE A 11 32.45 -54.57 -93.87
CA PHE A 11 33.78 -54.41 -94.45
C PHE A 11 34.01 -53.34 -95.54
N GLY A 12 35.19 -52.71 -95.49
CA GLY A 12 35.82 -52.19 -96.70
C GLY A 12 37.04 -51.28 -96.50
N LEU A 13 38.22 -51.91 -96.45
CA LEU A 13 39.50 -51.49 -97.03
C LEU A 13 40.27 -50.30 -96.45
N GLU A 14 41.44 -50.64 -95.91
CA GLU A 14 42.59 -49.77 -95.73
C GLU A 14 43.10 -49.17 -97.06
N ALA A 15 43.53 -47.91 -96.99
CA ALA A 15 44.56 -47.37 -97.85
C ALA A 15 45.58 -46.63 -96.98
N LYS A 16 46.78 -47.19 -96.91
CA LYS A 16 47.98 -46.63 -96.30
C LYS A 16 48.52 -45.53 -97.22
N ASP A 17 48.63 -44.30 -96.73
CA ASP A 17 49.55 -43.33 -97.34
C ASP A 17 50.12 -42.33 -96.33
N ILE A 18 51.35 -41.93 -96.63
CA ILE A 18 52.38 -41.41 -95.72
C ILE A 18 52.33 -39.86 -95.64
N GLN A 19 52.62 -39.32 -94.44
CA GLN A 19 53.01 -37.93 -94.11
C GLN A 19 52.12 -36.74 -94.56
N LYS A 20 51.58 -36.00 -93.58
CA LYS A 20 51.40 -34.52 -93.63
C LYS A 20 51.13 -33.95 -92.22
N SER A 21 51.92 -32.96 -91.81
CA SER A 21 51.74 -32.16 -90.59
C SER A 21 50.38 -31.45 -90.60
N LYS A 22 49.58 -31.59 -89.52
CA LYS A 22 48.29 -30.90 -89.41
C LYS A 22 48.15 -30.25 -88.03
N GLY A 23 48.26 -28.93 -88.03
CA GLY A 23 48.02 -28.08 -86.87
C GLY A 23 46.64 -28.33 -86.26
N LYS A 24 46.56 -28.12 -84.94
CA LYS A 24 45.33 -28.20 -84.14
C LYS A 24 44.23 -27.42 -84.85
N SER A 25 43.21 -28.13 -85.33
CA SER A 25 42.14 -27.53 -86.12
C SER A 25 41.45 -26.42 -85.31
N CYS A 26 41.10 -25.31 -85.98
CA CYS A 26 40.37 -24.18 -85.40
C CYS A 26 39.13 -24.60 -84.57
N GLY A 27 38.51 -25.73 -84.91
CA GLY A 27 37.40 -26.31 -84.17
C GLY A 27 37.71 -26.75 -82.72
N TYR A 28 38.95 -27.11 -82.39
CA TYR A 28 39.35 -27.46 -81.01
C TYR A 28 39.29 -26.22 -80.10
N TYR A 29 39.79 -25.08 -80.56
CA TYR A 29 39.75 -23.83 -79.81
C TYR A 29 38.32 -23.26 -79.70
N MET A 30 37.48 -23.41 -80.74
CA MET A 30 36.08 -22.99 -80.66
C MET A 30 35.26 -23.76 -79.61
N ARG A 31 35.49 -25.08 -79.45
CA ARG A 31 34.83 -25.87 -78.41
C ARG A 31 35.28 -25.45 -77.00
N ILE A 32 36.56 -25.13 -76.85
CA ILE A 32 37.12 -24.65 -75.57
C ILE A 32 36.52 -23.29 -75.20
N VAL A 33 36.45 -22.34 -76.14
CA VAL A 33 35.85 -21.01 -75.91
C VAL A 33 34.37 -21.13 -75.54
N PHE A 34 33.62 -22.03 -76.17
CA PHE A 34 32.20 -22.25 -75.84
C PHE A 34 32.02 -22.85 -74.44
N PHE A 35 32.91 -23.75 -74.03
CA PHE A 35 32.90 -24.32 -72.68
C PHE A 35 33.21 -23.27 -71.61
N PHE A 36 34.24 -22.45 -71.82
CA PHE A 36 34.56 -21.36 -70.90
C PHE A 36 33.47 -20.29 -70.87
N SER A 37 32.81 -19.99 -72.00
CA SER A 37 31.67 -19.06 -72.03
C SER A 37 30.48 -19.59 -71.23
N SER A 38 30.13 -20.87 -71.40
CA SER A 38 29.07 -21.51 -70.62
C SER A 38 29.42 -21.59 -69.13
N LEU A 39 30.69 -21.83 -68.79
CA LEU A 39 31.16 -21.93 -67.40
C LEU A 39 31.13 -20.56 -66.71
N ILE A 40 31.59 -19.50 -67.38
CA ILE A 40 31.52 -18.13 -66.86
C ILE A 40 30.05 -17.72 -66.66
N GLN A 41 29.17 -18.08 -67.61
CA GLN A 41 27.73 -17.82 -67.48
C GLN A 41 27.13 -18.54 -66.26
N SER A 42 27.45 -19.82 -66.03
CA SER A 42 26.98 -20.55 -64.85
C SER A 42 27.52 -19.96 -63.55
N LEU A 43 28.80 -19.54 -63.51
CA LEU A 43 29.37 -18.88 -62.34
C LEU A 43 28.68 -17.55 -62.02
N ILE A 44 28.37 -16.74 -63.04
CA ILE A 44 27.62 -15.49 -62.86
C ILE A 44 26.23 -15.76 -62.28
N ILE A 45 25.51 -16.77 -62.78
CA ILE A 45 24.18 -17.14 -62.26
C ILE A 45 24.29 -17.56 -60.78
N VAL A 46 25.26 -18.39 -60.42
CA VAL A 46 25.48 -18.82 -59.03
C VAL A 46 25.85 -17.62 -58.14
N SER A 47 26.72 -16.73 -58.60
CA SER A 47 27.09 -15.51 -57.87
C SER A 47 25.88 -14.59 -57.65
N LEU A 48 25.02 -14.39 -58.64
CA LEU A 48 23.80 -13.59 -58.50
C LEU A 48 22.79 -14.23 -57.55
N VAL A 49 22.63 -15.56 -57.59
CA VAL A 49 21.76 -16.27 -56.66
C VAL A 49 22.30 -16.19 -55.23
N LEU A 50 23.61 -16.32 -55.02
CA LEU A 50 24.22 -16.10 -53.70
C LEU A 50 24.04 -14.65 -53.23
N PHE A 51 24.14 -13.68 -54.14
CA PHE A 51 23.83 -12.28 -53.82
C PHE A 51 22.35 -12.05 -53.50
N LEU A 52 21.43 -12.84 -54.06
CA LEU A 52 20.00 -12.70 -53.80
C LEU A 52 19.56 -13.43 -52.51
N VAL A 53 20.20 -14.57 -52.21
CA VAL A 53 19.95 -15.36 -51.00
C VAL A 53 20.66 -14.76 -49.78
N TYR A 54 21.87 -14.22 -49.94
CA TYR A 54 22.69 -13.68 -48.83
C TYR A 54 22.89 -12.16 -48.87
N GLY A 55 22.62 -11.48 -49.98
CA GLY A 55 22.78 -10.03 -50.11
C GLY A 55 21.55 -9.22 -49.71
N ARG A 56 20.82 -9.64 -48.66
CA ARG A 56 19.97 -8.67 -47.95
C ARG A 56 20.89 -7.71 -47.20
N PRO A 57 20.75 -6.39 -47.33
CA PRO A 57 21.63 -5.44 -46.66
C PRO A 57 21.44 -5.58 -45.13
N GLU A 58 22.45 -6.11 -44.43
CA GLU A 58 22.45 -6.26 -42.97
C GLU A 58 22.19 -4.94 -42.23
N GLN A 59 22.38 -3.80 -42.89
CA GLN A 59 22.14 -2.46 -42.33
C GLN A 59 20.69 -2.24 -41.87
N SER A 60 19.67 -2.81 -42.52
CA SER A 60 18.27 -2.52 -42.12
C SER A 60 17.83 -3.29 -40.87
N VAL A 61 18.36 -4.52 -40.67
CA VAL A 61 18.00 -5.35 -39.52
C VAL A 61 18.79 -4.93 -38.28
N GLU A 62 20.05 -4.54 -38.45
CA GLU A 62 20.86 -4.01 -37.36
C GLU A 62 20.38 -2.62 -36.91
N GLN A 63 20.07 -1.70 -37.84
CA GLN A 63 19.51 -0.39 -37.46
C GLN A 63 18.18 -0.52 -36.74
N GLN A 64 17.30 -1.44 -37.16
CA GLN A 64 16.03 -1.67 -36.47
C GLN A 64 16.25 -2.22 -35.06
N ARG A 65 17.20 -3.16 -34.88
CA ARG A 65 17.56 -3.66 -33.54
C ARG A 65 18.16 -2.57 -32.66
N VAL A 66 19.03 -1.72 -33.19
CA VAL A 66 19.62 -0.60 -32.43
C VAL A 66 18.53 0.39 -32.02
N GLN A 67 17.60 0.72 -32.93
CA GLN A 67 16.48 1.61 -32.62
C GLN A 67 15.53 1.03 -31.56
N ASP A 68 15.25 -0.28 -31.62
CA ASP A 68 14.47 -0.97 -30.58
C ASP A 68 15.19 -0.96 -29.22
N LEU A 69 16.52 -1.16 -29.22
CA LEU A 69 17.32 -1.06 -28.00
C LEU A 69 17.32 0.35 -27.42
N GLU A 70 17.48 1.38 -28.24
CA GLU A 70 17.43 2.79 -27.81
C GLU A 70 16.07 3.14 -27.20
N GLN A 71 14.96 2.74 -27.85
CA GLN A 71 13.62 2.95 -27.30
C GLN A 71 13.41 2.21 -25.98
N SER A 72 13.93 0.99 -25.85
CA SER A 72 13.86 0.22 -24.60
C SER A 72 14.67 0.87 -23.48
N PHE A 73 15.84 1.42 -23.80
CA PHE A 73 16.71 2.11 -22.86
C PHE A 73 16.08 3.42 -22.38
N GLU A 74 15.50 4.21 -23.28
CA GLU A 74 14.79 5.45 -22.93
C GLU A 74 13.56 5.19 -22.06
N ARG A 75 12.82 4.11 -22.33
CA ARG A 75 11.69 3.69 -21.48
C ARG A 75 12.18 3.31 -20.09
N LEU A 76 13.19 2.44 -20.02
CA LEU A 76 13.73 1.94 -18.75
C LEU A 76 14.38 3.06 -17.92
N SER A 77 15.03 4.01 -18.58
CA SER A 77 15.63 5.20 -17.95
C SER A 77 14.56 6.10 -17.33
N ARG A 78 13.45 6.38 -18.05
CA ARG A 78 12.31 7.13 -17.52
C ARG A 78 11.66 6.44 -16.33
N GLU A 79 11.44 5.13 -16.42
CA GLU A 79 10.90 4.34 -15.31
C GLU A 79 11.84 4.36 -14.10
N ASN A 80 13.16 4.23 -14.30
CA ASN A 80 14.13 4.30 -13.20
C ASN A 80 14.12 5.68 -12.53
N GLN A 81 14.02 6.76 -13.30
CA GLN A 81 13.93 8.12 -12.77
C GLN A 81 12.64 8.32 -11.96
N LEU A 82 11.50 7.84 -12.45
CA LEU A 82 10.22 7.90 -11.74
C LEU A 82 10.29 7.09 -10.43
N LEU A 83 10.84 5.88 -10.46
CA LEU A 83 11.02 5.05 -9.27
C LEU A 83 11.94 5.72 -8.24
N ARG A 84 13.01 6.41 -8.67
CA ARG A 84 13.86 7.20 -7.77
C ARG A 84 13.10 8.36 -7.13
N GLN A 85 12.25 9.06 -7.88
CA GLN A 85 11.41 10.13 -7.34
C GLN A 85 10.36 9.58 -6.36
N GLN A 86 9.70 8.47 -6.69
CA GLN A 86 8.75 7.80 -5.80
C GLN A 86 9.43 7.35 -4.50
N LYS A 87 10.61 6.74 -4.59
CA LYS A 87 11.41 6.35 -3.41
C LYS A 87 11.72 7.56 -2.53
N SER A 88 12.12 8.68 -3.13
CA SER A 88 12.39 9.92 -2.39
C SER A 88 11.13 10.46 -1.70
N ASN A 89 10.00 10.53 -2.42
CA ASN A 89 8.73 10.99 -1.87
C ASN A 89 8.23 10.09 -0.72
N LEU A 90 8.26 8.76 -0.92
CA LEU A 90 7.90 7.78 0.11
C LEU A 90 8.81 7.89 1.35
N THR A 91 10.11 8.14 1.14
CA THR A 91 11.05 8.34 2.26
C THR A 91 10.70 9.61 3.04
N GLN A 92 10.34 10.70 2.36
CA GLN A 92 9.89 11.93 3.02
C GLN A 92 8.58 11.72 3.80
N GLN A 93 7.59 11.01 3.21
CA GLN A 93 6.35 10.68 3.88
C GLN A 93 6.58 9.78 5.10
N LEU A 94 7.47 8.79 4.99
CA LEU A 94 7.82 7.92 6.11
C LEU A 94 8.45 8.73 7.25
N ASN A 95 9.40 9.61 6.95
CA ASN A 95 10.03 10.47 7.96
C ASN A 95 9.00 11.38 8.65
N LYS A 96 8.05 11.93 7.90
CA LYS A 96 6.94 12.71 8.45
C LYS A 96 6.05 11.87 9.37
N ASN A 97 5.62 10.69 8.92
CA ASN A 97 4.79 9.78 9.71
C ASN A 97 5.50 9.30 10.98
N VAL A 98 6.81 9.04 10.93
CA VAL A 98 7.60 8.69 12.10
C VAL A 98 7.62 9.82 13.11
N ALA A 99 7.81 11.08 12.67
CA ALA A 99 7.76 12.25 13.53
C ALA A 99 6.37 12.45 14.16
N GLU A 100 5.30 12.30 13.37
CA GLU A 100 3.92 12.39 13.86
C GLU A 100 3.59 11.28 14.87
N LYS A 101 4.05 10.04 14.62
CA LYS A 101 3.93 8.92 15.56
C LYS A 101 4.64 9.21 16.87
N GLN A 102 5.89 9.68 16.83
CA GLN A 102 6.63 10.05 18.04
C GLN A 102 5.94 11.17 18.83
N ASN A 103 5.35 12.15 18.14
CA ASN A 103 4.59 13.20 18.80
C ASN A 103 3.33 12.65 19.47
N THR A 104 2.60 11.78 18.78
CA THR A 104 1.39 11.13 19.31
C THR A 104 1.71 10.24 20.51
N GLU A 105 2.81 9.50 20.48
CA GLU A 105 3.30 8.69 21.61
C GLU A 105 3.65 9.56 22.82
N LYS A 106 4.26 10.74 22.61
CA LYS A 106 4.52 11.71 23.69
C LYS A 106 3.23 12.23 24.31
N GLU A 107 2.23 12.59 23.50
CA GLU A 107 0.93 13.03 24.01
C GLU A 107 0.20 11.91 24.76
N LEU A 108 0.25 10.68 24.25
CA LEU A 108 -0.34 9.52 24.92
C LEU A 108 0.34 9.24 26.27
N ALA A 109 1.66 9.38 26.36
CA ALA A 109 2.40 9.27 27.61
C ALA A 109 1.99 10.35 28.62
N LYS A 110 1.79 11.61 28.18
CA LYS A 110 1.28 12.69 29.04
C LYS A 110 -0.12 12.41 29.56
N VAL A 111 -1.03 11.98 28.68
CA VAL A 111 -2.40 11.62 29.06
C VAL A 111 -2.39 10.48 30.08
N ARG A 112 -1.57 9.45 29.85
CA ARG A 112 -1.42 8.34 30.79
C ARG A 112 -0.88 8.78 32.15
N ALA A 113 0.08 9.70 32.18
CA ALA A 113 0.59 10.28 33.42
C ALA A 113 -0.51 11.05 34.17
N SER A 114 -1.30 11.89 33.48
CA SER A 114 -2.43 12.61 34.10
C SER A 114 -3.54 11.69 34.62
N ALA A 115 -3.83 10.60 33.90
CA ALA A 115 -4.80 9.60 34.31
C ALA A 115 -4.33 8.89 35.60
N ASN A 116 -3.05 8.49 35.66
CA ASN A 116 -2.47 7.90 36.87
C ASN A 116 -2.55 8.86 38.07
N THR A 117 -2.25 10.14 37.88
CA THR A 117 -2.39 11.16 38.93
C THR A 117 -3.84 11.28 39.40
N THR A 118 -4.80 11.26 38.48
CA THR A 118 -6.23 11.37 38.81
C THR A 118 -6.71 10.13 39.56
N THR A 119 -6.26 8.93 39.18
CA THR A 119 -6.54 7.69 39.90
C THR A 119 -6.02 7.74 41.34
N VAL A 120 -4.80 8.27 41.57
CA VAL A 120 -4.25 8.45 42.93
C VAL A 120 -5.06 9.46 43.74
N GLN A 121 -5.52 10.56 43.13
CA GLN A 121 -6.37 11.53 43.80
C GLN A 121 -7.74 10.94 44.15
N LEU A 122 -8.31 10.14 43.26
CA LEU A 122 -9.60 9.48 43.46
C LEU A 122 -9.53 8.46 44.60
N THR A 123 -8.48 7.63 44.67
CA THR A 123 -8.29 6.69 45.78
C THR A 123 -8.05 7.40 47.10
N ALA A 124 -7.33 8.53 47.11
CA ALA A 124 -7.16 9.35 48.30
C ALA A 124 -8.48 9.99 48.78
N LEU A 125 -9.33 10.44 47.86
CA LEU A 125 -10.68 10.94 48.20
C LEU A 125 -11.58 9.84 48.74
N GLN A 126 -11.52 8.64 48.15
CA GLN A 126 -12.27 7.49 48.62
C GLN A 126 -11.84 7.06 50.03
N ALA A 127 -10.55 7.07 50.32
CA ALA A 127 -10.04 6.79 51.67
C ALA A 127 -10.52 7.83 52.71
N LYS A 128 -10.52 9.13 52.35
CA LYS A 128 -11.08 10.19 53.20
C LYS A 128 -12.58 10.03 53.45
N MET A 129 -13.33 9.59 52.44
CA MET A 129 -14.76 9.32 52.55
C MET A 129 -15.02 8.18 53.53
N SER A 130 -14.30 7.06 53.40
CA SER A 130 -14.38 5.94 54.34
C SER A 130 -13.98 6.31 55.77
N GLN A 131 -12.98 7.18 55.94
CA GLN A 131 -12.62 7.70 57.26
C GLN A 131 -13.73 8.57 57.87
N CYS A 132 -14.35 9.44 57.07
CA CYS A 132 -15.46 10.28 57.52
C CYS A 132 -16.68 9.43 57.93
N GLU A 133 -16.98 8.36 57.20
CA GLU A 133 -18.03 7.40 57.58
C GLU A 133 -17.69 6.65 58.86
N ALA A 134 -16.43 6.28 59.08
CA ALA A 134 -15.98 5.65 60.32
C ALA A 134 -16.07 6.60 61.52
N ASP A 135 -15.68 7.86 61.34
CA ASP A 135 -15.77 8.91 62.37
C ASP A 135 -17.22 9.21 62.74
N LYS A 136 -18.14 9.23 61.75
CA LYS A 136 -19.57 9.34 61.97
C LYS A 136 -20.10 8.21 62.87
N LYS A 137 -19.76 6.94 62.55
CA LYS A 137 -20.16 5.79 63.37
C LYS A 137 -19.60 5.85 64.80
N LYS A 138 -18.36 6.34 64.95
CA LYS A 138 -17.73 6.54 66.26
C LYS A 138 -18.42 7.64 67.09
N ALA A 139 -18.83 8.73 66.46
CA ALA A 139 -19.59 9.81 67.10
C ALA A 139 -20.99 9.34 67.55
N GLU A 140 -21.66 8.51 66.76
CA GLU A 140 -22.94 7.88 67.11
C GLU A 140 -22.80 6.92 68.31
N MET A 141 -21.69 6.20 68.42
CA MET A 141 -21.42 5.25 69.51
C MET A 141 -21.00 5.91 70.84
N THR A 142 -20.41 7.12 70.79
CA THR A 142 -19.95 7.86 71.97
C THR A 142 -21.09 8.64 72.67
N ARG A 143 -22.29 8.71 72.07
CA ARG A 143 -23.46 9.39 72.65
C ARG A 143 -24.30 8.47 73.55
N SER A 144 -23.63 7.74 74.43
CA SER A 144 -24.23 6.77 75.37
C SER A 144 -24.05 7.20 76.83
N THR A 145 -24.32 8.47 77.15
CA THR A 145 -24.48 8.95 78.54
C THR A 145 -25.76 9.76 78.68
N PRO A 146 -26.71 9.33 79.53
CA PRO A 146 -27.94 10.07 79.78
C PRO A 146 -27.63 11.23 80.73
N ILE A 147 -27.67 12.46 80.23
CA ILE A 147 -27.71 13.66 81.09
C ILE A 147 -29.14 13.77 81.63
N GLN A 148 -29.31 13.46 82.91
CA GLN A 148 -30.52 13.77 83.68
C GLN A 148 -30.63 15.29 83.86
N CYS A 149 -31.76 15.87 83.46
CA CYS A 149 -32.20 17.19 83.90
C CYS A 149 -33.57 17.07 84.61
N PRO A 150 -33.85 17.93 85.61
CA PRO A 150 -35.02 17.82 86.47
C PRO A 150 -36.30 18.34 85.80
N PRO A 151 -37.50 17.93 86.28
CA PRO A 151 -38.76 18.20 85.59
C PRO A 151 -39.23 19.63 85.86
N PRO A 152 -39.87 20.28 84.87
CA PRO A 152 -41.19 20.86 85.15
C PRO A 152 -42.12 20.71 83.91
N PRO A 153 -43.27 21.39 83.82
CA PRO A 153 -44.59 20.78 83.88
C PRO A 153 -45.29 20.70 82.51
N GLN A 154 -46.36 19.90 82.46
CA GLN A 154 -47.55 20.01 81.60
C GLN A 154 -47.40 20.70 80.21
N THR A 155 -47.43 19.87 79.15
CA THR A 155 -47.90 20.14 77.76
C THR A 155 -47.27 21.31 76.99
N PRO A 156 -46.84 21.11 75.72
CA PRO A 156 -47.80 20.89 74.64
C PRO A 156 -47.39 19.84 73.60
N VAL A 157 -48.41 19.35 72.90
CA VAL A 157 -48.37 18.55 71.68
C VAL A 157 -47.34 19.14 70.70
N ILE A 158 -46.24 18.41 70.45
CA ILE A 158 -45.39 18.69 69.30
C ILE A 158 -46.10 18.11 68.09
N ILE A 159 -46.74 19.00 67.34
CA ILE A 159 -47.15 18.74 65.97
C ILE A 159 -45.85 18.52 65.19
N THR A 160 -45.43 17.26 65.00
CA THR A 160 -44.53 16.93 63.89
C THR A 160 -45.24 17.39 62.64
N THR A 161 -44.70 18.42 62.01
CA THR A 161 -45.31 18.97 60.80
C THR A 161 -45.36 17.84 59.77
N ASN A 162 -46.55 17.52 59.28
CA ASN A 162 -46.77 16.50 58.24
C ASN A 162 -45.85 16.69 57.00
N GLY A 163 -45.22 17.86 56.86
CA GLY A 163 -44.22 18.17 55.82
C GLY A 163 -42.86 17.49 55.99
N GLU A 164 -42.30 17.37 57.20
CA GLU A 164 -40.97 16.77 57.39
C GLU A 164 -40.97 15.26 57.15
N MET A 165 -42.02 14.58 57.62
CA MET A 165 -42.21 13.15 57.39
C MET A 165 -42.47 12.84 55.91
N LYS A 166 -43.23 13.69 55.21
CA LYS A 166 -43.40 13.60 53.74
C LYS A 166 -42.09 13.82 52.99
N ASN A 167 -41.22 14.72 53.44
CA ASN A 167 -39.94 15.02 52.80
C ASN A 167 -38.95 13.85 52.94
N LEU A 168 -38.88 13.25 54.14
CA LEU A 168 -38.11 12.02 54.39
C LEU A 168 -38.64 10.84 53.55
N GLN A 169 -39.96 10.69 53.44
CA GLN A 169 -40.57 9.65 52.62
C GLN A 169 -40.27 9.85 51.12
N ALA A 170 -40.36 11.08 50.62
CA ALA A 170 -40.00 11.41 49.24
C ALA A 170 -38.51 11.14 48.95
N ARG A 171 -37.62 11.42 49.90
CA ARG A 171 -36.19 11.15 49.77
C ARG A 171 -35.88 9.65 49.78
N ASN A 172 -36.58 8.86 50.60
CA ASN A 172 -36.46 7.39 50.55
C ASN A 172 -36.96 6.81 49.23
N GLN A 173 -38.08 7.30 48.71
CA GLN A 173 -38.58 6.91 47.38
C GLN A 173 -37.60 7.28 46.26
N GLN A 174 -36.95 8.44 46.37
CA GLN A 174 -35.91 8.86 45.43
C GLN A 174 -34.67 7.94 45.49
N LEU A 175 -34.25 7.53 46.69
CA LEU A 175 -33.15 6.58 46.88
C LEU A 175 -33.47 5.19 46.31
N GLU A 176 -34.67 4.66 46.55
CA GLU A 176 -35.12 3.40 45.94
C GLU A 176 -35.13 3.47 44.41
N THR A 177 -35.54 4.61 43.85
CA THR A 177 -35.54 4.83 42.40
C THR A 177 -34.12 4.84 41.85
N LEU A 178 -33.18 5.51 42.53
CA LEU A 178 -31.77 5.55 42.14
C LEU A 178 -31.13 4.16 42.22
N VAL A 179 -31.40 3.39 43.27
CA VAL A 179 -30.90 2.02 43.41
C VAL A 179 -31.40 1.15 42.27
N LYS A 180 -32.70 1.21 41.93
CA LYS A 180 -33.26 0.48 40.78
C LYS A 180 -32.60 0.88 39.46
N ILE A 181 -32.35 2.17 39.23
CA ILE A 181 -31.67 2.63 38.01
C ILE A 181 -30.24 2.09 37.95
N VAL A 182 -29.50 2.12 39.07
CA VAL A 182 -28.14 1.58 39.14
C VAL A 182 -28.13 0.07 38.91
N GLU A 183 -29.07 -0.65 39.50
CA GLU A 183 -29.22 -2.10 39.32
C GLU A 183 -29.50 -2.45 37.86
N VAL A 184 -30.46 -1.78 37.21
CA VAL A 184 -30.78 -1.98 35.79
C VAL A 184 -29.57 -1.64 34.90
N ASN A 185 -28.89 -0.51 35.14
CA ASN A 185 -27.70 -0.13 34.40
C ASN A 185 -26.57 -1.14 34.56
N PHE A 186 -26.36 -1.66 35.77
CA PHE A 186 -25.34 -2.66 36.04
C PHE A 186 -25.66 -3.97 35.31
N THR A 187 -26.90 -4.47 35.43
CA THR A 187 -27.33 -5.68 34.73
C THR A 187 -27.20 -5.54 33.23
N GLN A 188 -27.63 -4.41 32.66
CA GLN A 188 -27.49 -4.13 31.22
C GLN A 188 -26.02 -4.10 30.78
N THR A 189 -25.14 -3.44 31.56
CA THR A 189 -23.71 -3.36 31.27
C THR A 189 -23.05 -4.74 31.33
N VAL A 190 -23.36 -5.53 32.35
CA VAL A 190 -22.84 -6.90 32.49
C VAL A 190 -23.31 -7.78 31.34
N GLN A 191 -24.57 -7.65 30.94
CA GLN A 191 -25.11 -8.40 29.81
C GLN A 191 -24.44 -8.01 28.48
N HIS A 192 -24.23 -6.71 28.25
CA HIS A 192 -23.48 -6.21 27.09
C HIS A 192 -22.05 -6.76 27.05
N LEU A 193 -21.31 -6.65 28.16
CA LEU A 193 -19.95 -7.17 28.26
C LEU A 193 -19.88 -8.69 28.05
N ARG A 194 -20.89 -9.42 28.49
CA ARG A 194 -20.98 -10.87 28.28
C ARG A 194 -21.19 -11.20 26.80
N THR A 195 -22.08 -10.48 26.12
CA THR A 195 -22.29 -10.64 24.67
C THR A 195 -21.02 -10.27 23.89
N ASP A 196 -20.34 -9.18 24.26
CA ASP A 196 -19.07 -8.80 23.64
C ASP A 196 -17.99 -9.88 23.83
N LEU A 197 -17.90 -10.44 25.03
CA LEU A 197 -16.96 -11.52 25.32
C LEU A 197 -17.27 -12.76 24.47
N GLU A 198 -18.53 -13.18 24.40
CA GLU A 198 -18.96 -14.31 23.59
C GLU A 198 -18.67 -14.06 22.10
N SER A 199 -18.98 -12.87 21.60
CA SER A 199 -18.65 -12.46 20.23
C SER A 199 -17.13 -12.50 19.98
N ALA A 200 -16.31 -12.02 20.91
CA ALA A 200 -14.86 -12.03 20.79
C ALA A 200 -14.28 -13.45 20.81
N VAL A 201 -14.83 -14.33 21.66
CA VAL A 201 -14.46 -15.76 21.69
C VAL A 201 -14.82 -16.44 20.37
N ASN A 202 -16.04 -16.22 19.86
CA ASN A 202 -16.48 -16.78 18.59
C ASN A 202 -15.62 -16.28 17.42
N ALA A 203 -15.26 -14.99 17.40
CA ALA A 203 -14.37 -14.43 16.38
C ALA A 203 -12.96 -15.05 16.45
N ARG A 204 -12.41 -15.22 17.66
CA ARG A 204 -11.12 -15.90 17.85
C ARG A 204 -11.17 -17.34 17.33
N ASP A 205 -12.24 -18.07 17.63
CA ASP A 205 -12.37 -19.47 17.23
C ASP A 205 -12.56 -19.60 15.71
N ALA A 206 -13.30 -18.69 15.09
CA ALA A 206 -13.40 -18.59 13.63
C ALA A 206 -12.03 -18.34 12.97
N LEU A 207 -11.25 -17.38 13.49
CA LEU A 207 -9.90 -17.10 12.99
C LEU A 207 -8.95 -18.30 13.16
N ASN A 208 -9.05 -19.02 14.28
CA ASN A 208 -8.26 -20.23 14.51
C ASN A 208 -8.62 -21.34 13.51
N LEU A 209 -9.91 -21.56 13.25
CA LEU A 209 -10.36 -22.54 12.26
C LEU A 209 -9.91 -22.17 10.84
N GLU A 210 -10.02 -20.88 10.48
CA GLU A 210 -9.52 -20.36 9.20
C GLU A 210 -8.00 -20.57 9.07
N ALA A 211 -7.23 -20.26 10.12
CA ALA A 211 -5.79 -20.47 10.12
C ALA A 211 -5.41 -21.96 9.95
N ILE A 212 -6.18 -22.88 10.55
CA ILE A 212 -6.00 -24.32 10.35
C ILE A 212 -6.31 -24.72 8.89
N SER A 213 -7.41 -24.22 8.32
CA SER A 213 -7.78 -24.47 6.92
C SER A 213 -6.70 -23.98 5.96
N LEU A 214 -6.27 -22.72 6.11
CA LEU A 214 -5.24 -22.12 5.29
C LEU A 214 -3.91 -22.87 5.37
N ARG A 215 -3.52 -23.36 6.55
CA ARG A 215 -2.32 -24.21 6.70
C ARG A 215 -2.43 -25.51 5.93
N ARG A 216 -3.60 -26.18 5.99
CA ARG A 216 -3.87 -27.41 5.25
C ARG A 216 -3.85 -27.17 3.74
N GLU A 217 -4.51 -26.10 3.27
CA GLU A 217 -4.51 -25.71 1.86
C GLU A 217 -3.11 -25.36 1.36
N ASN A 218 -2.33 -24.60 2.12
CA ASN A 218 -0.94 -24.26 1.76
C ASN A 218 -0.06 -25.52 1.63
N SER A 219 -0.22 -26.49 2.55
CA SER A 219 0.48 -27.77 2.46
C SER A 219 0.09 -28.55 1.21
N ASN A 220 -1.21 -28.62 0.90
CA ASN A 220 -1.72 -29.31 -0.29
C ASN A 220 -1.22 -28.64 -1.59
N LEU A 221 -1.27 -27.31 -1.68
CA LEU A 221 -0.78 -26.57 -2.83
C LEU A 221 0.73 -26.76 -3.04
N LYS A 222 1.53 -26.81 -1.96
CA LYS A 222 2.96 -27.14 -2.05
C LYS A 222 3.20 -28.54 -2.60
N GLU A 223 2.45 -29.53 -2.11
CA GLU A 223 2.55 -30.91 -2.59
C GLU A 223 2.14 -31.02 -4.07
N GLN A 224 1.08 -30.33 -4.48
CA GLN A 224 0.66 -30.26 -5.89
C GLN A 224 1.72 -29.62 -6.78
N LEU A 225 2.35 -28.53 -6.32
CA LEU A 225 3.42 -27.85 -7.05
C LEU A 225 4.65 -28.75 -7.22
N GLU A 226 5.03 -29.48 -6.17
CA GLU A 226 6.15 -30.43 -6.22
C GLU A 226 5.86 -31.56 -7.22
N LYS A 227 4.68 -32.18 -7.12
CA LYS A 227 4.22 -33.22 -8.06
C LYS A 227 4.18 -32.72 -9.50
N PHE A 228 3.67 -31.51 -9.73
CA PHE A 228 3.61 -30.91 -11.06
C PHE A 228 5.01 -30.63 -11.63
N THR A 229 5.93 -30.13 -10.80
CA THR A 229 7.32 -29.86 -11.18
C THR A 229 8.03 -31.16 -11.54
N GLN A 230 7.85 -32.21 -10.75
CA GLN A 230 8.40 -33.53 -11.04
C GLN A 230 7.84 -34.09 -12.36
N LYS A 231 6.52 -34.01 -12.55
CA LYS A 231 5.88 -34.45 -13.78
C LYS A 231 6.38 -33.69 -15.02
N CYS A 232 6.59 -32.38 -14.92
CA CYS A 232 7.17 -31.61 -16.03
C CYS A 232 8.58 -32.08 -16.40
N LYS A 233 9.42 -32.44 -15.41
CA LYS A 233 10.75 -33.01 -15.67
C LYS A 233 10.63 -34.37 -16.36
N GLU A 234 9.75 -35.23 -15.88
CA GLU A 234 9.50 -36.57 -16.46
C GLU A 234 8.98 -36.46 -17.91
N ASP A 235 8.02 -35.57 -18.17
CA ASP A 235 7.44 -35.34 -19.50
C ASP A 235 8.49 -34.76 -20.47
N PHE A 236 9.38 -33.88 -19.98
CA PHE A 236 10.51 -33.37 -20.75
C PHE A 236 11.50 -34.48 -21.13
N VAL A 237 11.89 -35.32 -20.17
CA VAL A 237 12.80 -36.45 -20.44
C VAL A 237 12.17 -37.46 -21.39
N LYS A 238 10.88 -37.78 -21.23
CA LYS A 238 10.13 -38.63 -22.18
C LYS A 238 10.11 -38.07 -23.59
N SER A 239 9.96 -36.76 -23.75
CA SER A 239 10.00 -36.11 -25.07
C SER A 239 11.35 -36.28 -25.78
N LEU A 240 12.41 -36.66 -25.04
CA LEU A 240 13.77 -36.86 -25.53
C LEU A 240 14.19 -38.34 -25.58
N GLU A 241 13.32 -39.27 -25.21
CA GLU A 241 13.55 -40.72 -25.23
C GLU A 241 13.93 -41.25 -26.62
N GLY A 242 13.46 -40.58 -27.68
CA GLY A 242 13.85 -40.90 -29.06
C GLY A 242 15.35 -40.80 -29.32
N ILE A 243 16.06 -39.90 -28.63
CA ILE A 243 17.52 -39.74 -28.78
C ILE A 243 18.26 -40.93 -28.14
N GLN A 244 17.80 -41.35 -26.96
CA GLN A 244 18.35 -42.54 -26.30
C GLN A 244 18.11 -43.79 -27.15
N THR A 245 16.91 -43.92 -27.72
CA THR A 245 16.53 -45.03 -28.62
C THR A 245 17.46 -45.12 -29.83
N VAL A 246 17.75 -43.99 -30.49
CA VAL A 246 18.67 -43.94 -31.64
C VAL A 246 20.09 -44.31 -31.23
N THR A 247 20.55 -43.85 -30.07
CA THR A 247 21.90 -44.13 -29.56
C THR A 247 22.07 -45.61 -29.21
N SER A 248 21.09 -46.21 -28.53
CA SER A 248 21.10 -47.64 -28.22
C SER A 248 21.01 -48.51 -29.49
N ALA A 249 20.17 -48.12 -30.47
CA ALA A 249 20.10 -48.84 -31.75
C ALA A 249 21.41 -48.79 -32.54
N PHE A 250 22.12 -47.64 -32.49
CA PHE A 250 23.44 -47.49 -33.10
C PHE A 250 24.49 -48.38 -32.43
N LEU A 251 24.54 -48.41 -31.09
CA LEU A 251 25.39 -49.31 -30.32
C LEU A 251 25.13 -50.78 -30.65
N GLN A 252 23.86 -51.17 -30.69
CA GLN A 252 23.45 -52.52 -31.04
C GLN A 252 23.87 -52.88 -32.48
N ARG A 253 23.85 -51.90 -33.41
CA ARG A 253 24.32 -52.13 -34.78
C ARG A 253 25.84 -52.31 -34.84
N ILE A 254 26.60 -51.56 -34.04
CA ILE A 254 28.06 -51.74 -33.90
C ILE A 254 28.35 -53.15 -33.35
N GLU A 255 27.68 -53.57 -32.29
CA GLU A 255 27.86 -54.91 -31.71
C GLU A 255 27.53 -56.02 -32.71
N ASN A 256 26.48 -55.85 -33.52
CA ASN A 256 26.09 -56.81 -34.55
C ASN A 256 26.97 -56.79 -35.80
N LEU A 257 27.65 -55.67 -36.10
CA LEU A 257 28.63 -55.58 -37.20
C LEU A 257 29.91 -56.37 -36.90
N PHE A 258 30.20 -56.63 -35.61
CA PHE A 258 31.34 -57.41 -35.15
C PHE A 258 30.86 -58.70 -34.44
N PRO A 259 30.44 -59.74 -35.20
CA PRO A 259 29.94 -60.98 -34.60
C PRO A 259 30.97 -61.60 -33.65
N HIS A 260 30.50 -62.11 -32.51
CA HIS A 260 31.36 -62.79 -31.51
C HIS A 260 32.01 -64.07 -32.05
N SER A 261 31.51 -64.60 -33.17
CA SER A 261 32.17 -65.62 -33.97
C SER A 261 32.56 -65.03 -35.31
N LEU A 262 33.84 -64.69 -35.44
CA LEU A 262 34.49 -64.36 -36.70
C LEU A 262 34.28 -65.50 -37.71
N THR A 263 33.30 -65.34 -38.61
CA THR A 263 32.96 -66.33 -39.65
C THR A 263 34.01 -66.37 -40.75
N PHE A 264 34.90 -65.37 -40.79
CA PHE A 264 36.14 -65.42 -41.52
C PHE A 264 37.25 -65.74 -40.52
N HIS A 265 37.97 -66.83 -40.75
CA HIS A 265 39.23 -67.10 -40.08
C HIS A 265 40.19 -65.92 -40.32
N LEU A 266 40.17 -64.90 -39.44
CA LEU A 266 41.24 -63.92 -39.32
C LEU A 266 42.45 -64.71 -38.79
N THR A 267 43.19 -65.34 -39.68
CA THR A 267 44.40 -66.12 -39.37
C THR A 267 45.58 -65.23 -38.95
N CYS A 268 45.40 -63.91 -38.89
CA CYS A 268 46.43 -62.93 -38.55
C CYS A 268 46.07 -62.18 -37.27
N GLU A 269 46.82 -62.41 -36.18
CA GLU A 269 46.63 -61.73 -34.88
C GLU A 269 46.58 -60.20 -35.00
N ARG A 270 47.41 -59.61 -35.88
CA ARG A 270 47.42 -58.16 -36.10
C ARG A 270 46.08 -57.64 -36.63
N GLN A 271 45.37 -58.41 -37.45
CA GLN A 271 44.07 -57.99 -37.98
C GLN A 271 42.98 -58.07 -36.91
N GLN A 272 43.06 -59.08 -36.03
CA GLN A 272 42.17 -59.20 -34.87
C GLN A 272 42.37 -58.05 -33.88
N GLU A 273 43.62 -57.70 -33.57
CA GLU A 273 43.95 -56.60 -32.67
C GLU A 273 43.49 -55.23 -33.22
N GLN A 274 43.58 -55.01 -34.54
CA GLN A 274 43.04 -53.82 -35.19
C GLN A 274 41.51 -53.77 -35.14
N LEU A 275 40.84 -54.91 -35.32
CA LEU A 275 39.39 -55.01 -35.23
C LEU A 275 38.89 -54.73 -33.80
N ASP A 276 39.57 -55.28 -32.80
CA ASP A 276 39.28 -55.04 -31.38
C ASP A 276 39.51 -53.58 -30.99
N ARG A 277 40.56 -52.93 -31.52
CA ARG A 277 40.76 -51.49 -31.36
C ARG A 277 39.61 -50.68 -31.95
N ILE A 278 39.18 -51.00 -33.18
CA ILE A 278 38.05 -50.31 -33.82
C ILE A 278 36.77 -50.52 -33.01
N ARG A 279 36.50 -51.74 -32.56
CA ARG A 279 35.34 -52.06 -31.71
C ARG A 279 35.38 -51.24 -30.42
N TYR A 280 36.51 -51.22 -29.72
CA TYR A 280 36.69 -50.44 -28.50
C TYR A 280 36.51 -48.94 -28.76
N SER A 281 37.12 -48.38 -29.81
CA SER A 281 37.00 -46.96 -30.15
C SER A 281 35.55 -46.57 -30.50
N CYS A 282 34.83 -47.39 -31.28
CA CYS A 282 33.45 -47.13 -31.64
C CYS A 282 32.51 -47.23 -30.42
N SER A 283 32.66 -48.28 -29.59
CA SER A 283 31.88 -48.44 -28.37
C SER A 283 32.18 -47.36 -27.33
N SER A 284 33.46 -46.98 -27.16
CA SER A 284 33.89 -45.90 -26.26
C SER A 284 33.35 -44.55 -26.71
N LEU A 285 33.48 -44.21 -27.99
CA LEU A 285 32.96 -42.96 -28.55
C LEU A 285 31.45 -42.88 -28.39
N SER A 286 30.74 -43.96 -28.68
CA SER A 286 29.28 -43.97 -28.57
C SER A 286 28.80 -43.84 -27.10
N ARG A 287 29.50 -44.45 -26.14
CA ARG A 287 29.22 -44.24 -24.70
C ARG A 287 29.54 -42.81 -24.25
N GLU A 288 30.67 -42.25 -24.69
CA GLU A 288 31.02 -40.86 -24.37
C GLU A 288 29.97 -39.87 -24.93
N ILE A 289 29.46 -40.14 -26.13
CA ILE A 289 28.39 -39.35 -26.73
C ILE A 289 27.10 -39.47 -25.89
N GLU A 290 26.71 -40.67 -25.46
CA GLU A 290 25.54 -40.90 -24.61
C GLU A 290 25.66 -40.16 -23.27
N ASP A 291 26.81 -40.25 -22.60
CA ASP A 291 27.09 -39.56 -21.33
C ASP A 291 27.01 -38.04 -21.49
N ARG A 292 27.60 -37.48 -22.56
CA ARG A 292 27.55 -36.04 -22.84
C ARG A 292 26.12 -35.57 -23.14
N PHE A 293 25.34 -36.36 -23.88
CA PHE A 293 23.94 -36.05 -24.12
C PHE A 293 23.12 -36.10 -22.83
N GLN A 294 23.31 -37.11 -21.98
CA GLN A 294 22.60 -37.19 -20.71
C GLN A 294 22.90 -35.99 -19.81
N GLN A 295 24.17 -35.56 -19.74
CA GLN A 295 24.55 -34.33 -19.02
C GLN A 295 23.89 -33.08 -19.61
N TYR A 296 23.85 -32.96 -20.93
CA TYR A 296 23.16 -31.85 -21.60
C TYR A 296 21.67 -31.85 -21.28
N LEU A 297 21.00 -33.00 -21.37
CA LEU A 297 19.58 -33.14 -21.05
C LEU A 297 19.28 -32.79 -19.59
N ASN A 298 20.13 -33.24 -18.65
CA ASN A 298 19.99 -32.87 -17.25
C ASN A 298 20.13 -31.36 -17.03
N ASN A 299 21.12 -30.73 -17.68
CA ASN A 299 21.34 -29.29 -17.60
C ASN A 299 20.18 -28.49 -18.19
N VAL A 300 19.67 -28.89 -19.36
CA VAL A 300 18.51 -28.22 -19.98
C VAL A 300 17.26 -28.45 -19.15
N GLY A 301 17.00 -29.66 -18.68
CA GLY A 301 15.86 -29.98 -17.82
C GLY A 301 15.85 -29.17 -16.52
N ASN A 302 17.02 -28.99 -15.89
CA ASN A 302 17.17 -28.13 -14.71
C ASN A 302 16.89 -26.66 -15.04
N LYS A 303 17.43 -26.13 -16.15
CA LYS A 303 17.16 -24.75 -16.59
C LYS A 303 15.69 -24.51 -16.92
N VAL A 304 15.05 -25.45 -17.61
CA VAL A 304 13.62 -25.36 -17.94
C VAL A 304 12.78 -25.35 -16.66
N ALA A 305 13.07 -26.23 -15.70
CA ALA A 305 12.40 -26.24 -14.41
C ALA A 305 12.61 -24.93 -13.63
N GLU A 306 13.82 -24.36 -13.66
CA GLU A 306 14.11 -23.06 -13.03
C GLU A 306 13.34 -21.91 -13.70
N ILE A 307 13.33 -21.84 -15.03
CA ILE A 307 12.61 -20.82 -15.80
C ILE A 307 11.11 -20.94 -15.55
N GLN A 308 10.57 -22.16 -15.58
CA GLN A 308 9.15 -22.42 -15.32
C GLN A 308 8.79 -22.01 -13.88
N GLY A 309 9.62 -22.34 -12.89
CA GLY A 309 9.43 -21.93 -11.50
C GLY A 309 9.42 -20.41 -11.33
N LYS A 310 10.38 -19.70 -11.95
CA LYS A 310 10.42 -18.22 -11.93
C LYS A 310 9.24 -17.61 -12.65
N SER A 311 8.85 -18.14 -13.82
CA SER A 311 7.71 -17.66 -14.60
C SER A 311 6.41 -17.77 -13.80
N SER A 312 6.13 -18.94 -13.21
CA SER A 312 4.96 -19.16 -12.36
C SER A 312 4.93 -18.22 -11.16
N MET A 313 6.08 -18.03 -10.49
CA MET A 313 6.18 -17.08 -9.37
C MET A 313 5.89 -15.64 -9.80
N LEU A 314 6.42 -15.19 -10.94
CA LEU A 314 6.17 -13.85 -11.47
C LEU A 314 4.71 -13.66 -11.89
N LEU A 315 4.07 -14.68 -12.49
CA LEU A 315 2.65 -14.63 -12.83
C LEU A 315 1.78 -14.46 -11.60
N VAL A 316 2.06 -15.21 -10.53
CA VAL A 316 1.32 -15.08 -9.25
C VAL A 316 1.54 -13.71 -8.62
N GLN A 317 2.78 -13.22 -8.57
CA GLN A 317 3.08 -11.88 -8.05
C GLN A 317 2.38 -10.78 -8.85
N ASN A 318 2.37 -10.89 -10.18
CA ASN A 318 1.70 -9.93 -11.04
C ASN A 318 0.19 -9.92 -10.79
N ALA A 319 -0.45 -11.10 -10.74
CA ALA A 319 -1.87 -11.22 -10.43
C ALA A 319 -2.21 -10.56 -9.08
N HIS A 320 -1.41 -10.84 -8.04
CA HIS A 320 -1.60 -10.25 -6.72
C HIS A 320 -1.40 -8.72 -6.71
N LEU A 321 -0.40 -8.21 -7.43
CA LEU A 321 -0.19 -6.76 -7.58
C LEU A 321 -1.36 -6.07 -8.30
N ILE A 322 -1.90 -6.70 -9.34
CA ILE A 322 -3.09 -6.20 -10.05
C ILE A 322 -4.29 -6.13 -9.11
N GLU A 323 -4.55 -7.18 -8.34
CA GLU A 323 -5.65 -7.21 -7.37
C GLU A 323 -5.50 -6.13 -6.31
N ASN A 324 -4.31 -6.02 -5.69
CA ASN A 324 -4.02 -4.98 -4.70
C ASN A 324 -4.19 -3.57 -5.28
N LEU A 325 -3.75 -3.34 -6.51
CA LEU A 325 -3.91 -2.06 -7.19
C LEU A 325 -5.38 -1.76 -7.45
N GLN A 326 -6.16 -2.75 -7.87
CA GLN A 326 -7.60 -2.61 -8.07
C GLN A 326 -8.32 -2.29 -6.75
N GLN A 327 -8.01 -2.99 -5.67
CA GLN A 327 -8.56 -2.74 -4.35
C GLN A 327 -8.19 -1.35 -3.82
N CYS A 328 -6.92 -0.95 -3.99
CA CYS A 328 -6.45 0.38 -3.61
C CYS A 328 -7.22 1.48 -4.37
N ASN A 329 -7.43 1.30 -5.68
CA ASN A 329 -8.19 2.25 -6.49
C ASN A 329 -9.66 2.32 -6.07
N GLN A 330 -10.28 1.18 -5.76
CA GLN A 330 -11.66 1.11 -5.28
C GLN A 330 -11.80 1.82 -3.93
N ASN A 331 -10.91 1.52 -2.97
CA ASN A 331 -10.90 2.16 -1.65
C ASN A 331 -10.70 3.67 -1.77
N ARG A 332 -9.74 4.11 -2.58
CA ARG A 332 -9.51 5.55 -2.83
C ARG A 332 -10.74 6.22 -3.43
N SER A 333 -11.42 5.56 -4.37
CA SER A 333 -12.64 6.10 -4.98
C SER A 333 -13.78 6.17 -3.97
N ALA A 334 -13.94 5.14 -3.14
CA ALA A 334 -14.96 5.10 -2.09
C ALA A 334 -14.71 6.20 -1.04
N GLU A 335 -13.48 6.35 -0.58
CA GLU A 335 -13.08 7.37 0.39
C GLU A 335 -13.24 8.80 -0.18
N ALA A 336 -12.89 9.02 -1.45
CA ALA A 336 -13.13 10.30 -2.11
C ALA A 336 -14.64 10.63 -2.22
N ALA A 337 -15.47 9.64 -2.53
CA ALA A 337 -16.92 9.80 -2.59
C ALA A 337 -17.53 10.10 -1.21
N GLU A 338 -17.05 9.40 -0.17
CA GLU A 338 -17.49 9.60 1.21
C GLU A 338 -17.06 10.97 1.74
N ASN A 339 -15.81 11.38 1.53
CA ASN A 339 -15.33 12.71 1.88
C ASN A 339 -16.12 13.82 1.18
N LYS A 340 -16.50 13.60 -0.09
CA LYS A 340 -17.35 14.54 -0.82
C LYS A 340 -18.75 14.63 -0.19
N ARG A 341 -19.34 13.50 0.20
CA ARG A 341 -20.63 13.48 0.93
C ARG A 341 -20.54 14.22 2.26
N GLN A 342 -19.52 13.95 3.06
CA GLN A 342 -19.34 14.60 4.36
C GLN A 342 -19.18 16.11 4.23
N ARG A 343 -18.39 16.57 3.24
CA ARG A 343 -18.27 18.01 2.94
C ARG A 343 -19.59 18.62 2.54
N GLN A 344 -20.38 17.94 1.72
CA GLN A 344 -21.69 18.43 1.31
C GLN A 344 -22.65 18.55 2.49
N VAL A 345 -22.72 17.54 3.36
CA VAL A 345 -23.55 17.57 4.56
C VAL A 345 -23.11 18.70 5.52
N ALA A 346 -21.80 18.89 5.71
CA ALA A 346 -21.28 19.97 6.52
C ALA A 346 -21.63 21.35 5.93
N GLN A 347 -21.55 21.50 4.62
CA GLN A 347 -21.93 22.72 3.92
C GLN A 347 -23.43 23.01 4.07
N GLU A 348 -24.30 22.03 3.84
CA GLU A 348 -25.75 22.16 4.02
C GLU A 348 -26.12 22.52 5.46
N ASN A 349 -25.42 21.98 6.46
CA ASN A 349 -25.64 22.33 7.86
C ASN A 349 -25.21 23.77 8.17
N ASN A 350 -24.08 24.22 7.64
CA ASN A 350 -23.63 25.61 7.78
C ASN A 350 -24.60 26.58 7.12
N ASP A 351 -25.09 26.24 5.93
CA ASP A 351 -26.07 27.06 5.20
C ASP A 351 -27.39 27.18 5.98
N LYS A 352 -27.87 26.07 6.57
CA LYS A 352 -29.06 26.08 7.45
C LYS A 352 -28.87 26.95 8.69
N GLN A 353 -27.71 26.84 9.36
CA GLN A 353 -27.40 27.68 10.52
C GLN A 353 -27.32 29.16 10.14
N MET A 354 -26.71 29.49 9.01
CA MET A 354 -26.64 30.85 8.49
C MET A 354 -28.04 31.41 8.19
N GLU A 355 -28.90 30.62 7.55
CA GLU A 355 -30.28 31.01 7.27
C GLU A 355 -31.07 31.29 8.57
N GLN A 356 -30.88 30.44 9.58
CA GLN A 356 -31.51 30.61 10.89
C GLN A 356 -31.03 31.90 11.59
N LEU A 357 -29.73 32.16 11.58
CA LEU A 357 -29.15 33.40 12.13
C LEU A 357 -29.65 34.64 11.39
N LEU A 358 -29.80 34.59 10.06
CA LEU A 358 -30.35 35.70 9.28
C LEU A 358 -31.82 35.96 9.62
N LYS A 359 -32.62 34.92 9.78
CA LYS A 359 -34.03 35.03 10.23
C LYS A 359 -34.12 35.67 11.61
N GLU A 360 -33.29 35.23 12.56
CA GLU A 360 -33.26 35.78 13.91
C GLU A 360 -32.80 37.24 13.93
N LYS A 361 -31.74 37.57 13.16
CA LYS A 361 -31.26 38.94 13.00
C LYS A 361 -32.33 39.88 12.46
N ASN A 362 -33.09 39.45 11.45
CA ASN A 362 -34.18 40.24 10.88
C ASN A 362 -35.29 40.46 11.91
N LYS A 363 -35.70 39.41 12.63
CA LYS A 363 -36.69 39.52 13.71
C LYS A 363 -36.25 40.50 14.81
N LEU A 364 -34.98 40.46 15.22
CA LEU A 364 -34.43 41.38 16.22
C LEU A 364 -34.39 42.82 15.71
N ARG A 365 -34.11 43.03 14.41
CA ARG A 365 -34.18 44.37 13.78
C ARG A 365 -35.60 44.91 13.82
N ASP A 366 -36.59 44.12 13.43
CA ASP A 366 -38.00 44.53 13.44
C ASP A 366 -38.47 44.88 14.86
N GLN A 367 -38.05 44.09 15.87
CA GLN A 367 -38.33 44.38 17.28
C GLN A 367 -37.66 45.67 17.77
N LYS A 368 -36.42 45.92 17.36
CA LYS A 368 -35.70 47.16 17.67
C LYS A 368 -36.43 48.37 17.09
N ASP A 369 -36.81 48.31 15.82
CA ASP A 369 -37.51 49.41 15.14
C ASP A 369 -38.86 49.71 15.81
N LEU A 370 -39.60 48.67 16.22
CA LEU A 370 -40.84 48.81 16.97
C LEU A 370 -40.63 49.46 18.36
N GLN A 371 -39.59 49.05 19.08
CA GLN A 371 -39.24 49.68 20.36
C GLN A 371 -38.84 51.14 20.18
N GLU A 372 -38.07 51.46 19.14
CA GLU A 372 -37.66 52.83 18.85
C GLU A 372 -38.86 53.72 18.51
N GLN A 373 -39.84 53.22 17.75
CA GLN A 373 -41.11 53.92 17.52
C GLN A 373 -41.90 54.14 18.83
N LYS A 374 -41.97 53.13 19.71
CA LYS A 374 -42.63 53.28 21.02
C LYS A 374 -41.94 54.33 21.89
N ILE A 375 -40.61 54.37 21.89
CA ILE A 375 -39.84 55.37 22.61
C ILE A 375 -40.14 56.77 22.06
N LYS A 376 -40.10 56.97 20.74
CA LYS A 376 -40.43 58.26 20.11
C LYS A 376 -41.85 58.73 20.46
N LEU A 377 -42.81 57.81 20.50
CA LEU A 377 -44.19 58.11 20.88
C LEU A 377 -44.26 58.52 22.36
N LYS A 378 -43.61 57.77 23.26
CA LYS A 378 -43.50 58.12 24.68
C LYS A 378 -42.79 59.46 24.92
N GLU A 379 -41.72 59.75 24.19
CA GLU A 379 -41.03 61.05 24.24
C GLU A 379 -41.96 62.19 23.82
N SER A 380 -42.77 61.98 22.77
CA SER A 380 -43.78 62.96 22.35
C SER A 380 -44.89 63.17 23.38
N GLU A 381 -45.37 62.10 24.03
CA GLU A 381 -46.34 62.18 25.13
C GLU A 381 -45.76 62.96 26.31
N ILE A 382 -44.52 62.65 26.70
CA ILE A 382 -43.81 63.34 27.78
C ILE A 382 -43.63 64.83 27.43
N ALA A 383 -43.27 65.16 26.20
CA ALA A 383 -43.13 66.55 25.76
C ALA A 383 -44.45 67.33 25.86
N VAL A 384 -45.57 66.71 25.45
CA VAL A 384 -46.92 67.30 25.56
C VAL A 384 -47.32 67.50 27.03
N LEU A 385 -47.13 66.47 27.87
CA LEU A 385 -47.40 66.55 29.30
C LEU A 385 -46.54 67.61 29.99
N SER A 386 -45.26 67.69 29.67
CA SER A 386 -44.32 68.68 30.20
C SER A 386 -44.73 70.11 29.80
N SER A 387 -45.10 70.32 28.53
CA SER A 387 -45.67 71.58 28.07
C SER A 387 -46.92 71.96 28.85
N ARG A 388 -47.87 71.03 29.03
CA ARG A 388 -49.12 71.26 29.78
C ARG A 388 -48.88 71.59 31.26
N ILE A 389 -47.92 70.92 31.90
CA ILE A 389 -47.48 71.26 33.27
C ILE A 389 -46.95 72.70 33.29
N GLN A 390 -46.09 73.07 32.33
CA GLN A 390 -45.53 74.42 32.24
C GLN A 390 -46.61 75.50 32.03
N THR A 391 -47.65 75.20 31.23
CA THR A 391 -48.82 76.07 31.06
C THR A 391 -49.65 76.20 32.34
N LEU A 392 -49.82 75.10 33.08
CA LEU A 392 -50.53 75.11 34.38
C LEU A 392 -49.74 75.85 35.46
N THR A 393 -48.42 75.70 35.48
CA THR A 393 -47.51 76.47 36.36
C THR A 393 -47.56 77.97 36.04
N THR A 394 -47.80 78.36 34.79
CA THR A 394 -47.96 79.77 34.40
C THR A 394 -49.37 80.31 34.62
N SER A 395 -50.40 79.45 34.69
CA SER A 395 -51.79 79.85 35.02
C SER A 395 -52.11 79.92 36.52
N CYS A 396 -51.35 79.22 37.37
CA CYS A 396 -51.42 79.40 38.83
C CYS A 396 -50.38 80.43 39.27
N GLY A 397 -50.76 81.71 39.22
CA GLY A 397 -49.95 82.81 39.73
C GLY A 397 -49.81 82.77 41.25
N ILE A 398 -48.76 82.12 41.76
CA ILE A 398 -48.16 82.48 43.04
C ILE A 398 -46.71 82.86 42.77
N LYS A 399 -46.47 84.17 42.70
CA LYS A 399 -45.16 84.79 42.80
C LYS A 399 -44.73 84.74 44.27
N ALA A 400 -43.58 84.14 44.55
CA ALA A 400 -42.75 84.51 45.69
C ALA A 400 -41.28 84.44 45.28
N ALA A 401 -40.56 85.49 45.65
CA ALA A 401 -39.24 85.87 45.21
C ALA A 401 -38.12 84.98 45.80
N GLY A 402 -36.97 84.98 45.14
CA GLY A 402 -35.74 84.28 45.57
C GLY A 402 -35.15 84.78 46.89
N PRO A 403 -34.03 84.18 47.35
CA PRO A 403 -32.73 84.72 46.92
C PRO A 403 -31.60 83.65 46.76
N LYS A 404 -30.52 84.04 46.04
CA LYS A 404 -29.19 83.39 46.06
C LYS A 404 -28.52 83.61 47.43
N PRO A 405 -27.65 82.71 47.96
CA PRO A 405 -26.20 82.78 47.63
C PRO A 405 -25.39 81.44 47.74
N ALA A 406 -24.10 81.52 47.33
CA ALA A 406 -22.89 80.75 47.73
C ALA A 406 -23.02 79.22 47.98
N GLY A 407 -22.33 78.31 47.28
CA GLY A 407 -20.86 78.21 47.20
C GLY A 407 -20.32 77.40 48.39
N LEU A 408 -20.06 76.09 48.22
CA LEU A 408 -18.92 75.33 48.78
C LEU A 408 -19.00 73.82 48.48
N HIS A 409 -17.80 73.26 48.20
CA HIS A 409 -17.36 71.86 48.16
C HIS A 409 -17.88 71.01 49.33
N ALA A 410 -17.86 69.67 49.39
CA ALA A 410 -17.16 68.54 48.76
C ALA A 410 -18.09 67.29 48.93
N GLY A 411 -17.92 66.10 48.37
CA GLY A 411 -16.84 65.39 47.69
C GLY A 411 -17.21 63.90 47.56
N MET A 412 -16.32 63.13 46.94
CA MET A 412 -16.37 61.68 46.59
C MET A 412 -17.06 61.38 45.25
N THR A 413 -16.36 60.96 44.20
CA THR A 413 -15.54 59.72 44.10
C THR A 413 -14.44 59.90 43.01
N MET A 414 -13.16 59.72 43.37
CA MET A 414 -12.27 58.58 43.02
C MET A 414 -12.36 58.14 41.55
N GLN A 415 -11.47 58.61 40.65
CA GLN A 415 -10.07 58.21 40.43
C GLN A 415 -9.94 56.96 39.53
N GLN A 416 -9.47 57.13 38.29
CA GLN A 416 -8.45 56.22 37.76
C GLN A 416 -7.63 56.78 36.57
N ASN A 417 -6.34 56.57 36.72
CA ASN A 417 -5.16 57.08 36.02
C ASN A 417 -5.00 56.72 34.53
N ARG A 418 -4.29 57.63 33.85
CA ARG A 418 -3.23 57.39 32.83
C ARG A 418 -1.87 57.74 33.51
N PRO A 419 -0.63 57.58 32.95
CA PRO A 419 -0.19 57.18 31.59
C PRO A 419 1.14 56.34 31.48
N ASN A 420 1.58 56.11 30.21
CA ASN A 420 2.95 55.89 29.66
C ASN A 420 3.37 54.53 29.03
N THR A 421 4.09 54.67 27.90
CA THR A 421 4.55 53.82 26.76
C THR A 421 5.95 53.15 26.97
N PRO A 422 6.69 52.48 26.01
CA PRO A 422 6.53 52.19 24.54
C PRO A 422 6.97 50.76 24.03
N ASN A 423 6.96 50.54 22.69
CA ASN A 423 7.53 49.44 21.83
C ASN A 423 6.65 48.25 21.38
N GLY A 424 6.68 47.95 20.06
CA GLY A 424 6.34 46.64 19.45
C GLY A 424 5.36 46.65 18.24
N PRO A 425 5.67 46.09 17.04
CA PRO A 425 4.93 46.38 15.78
C PRO A 425 4.17 45.19 15.11
N VAL A 426 3.36 45.55 14.08
CA VAL A 426 2.79 44.78 12.91
C VAL A 426 1.78 43.64 13.23
N VAL A 427 0.60 43.45 12.62
CA VAL A 427 0.11 43.25 11.21
C VAL A 427 -1.43 43.38 11.31
N GLY A 428 -2.25 43.99 10.44
CA GLY A 428 -2.26 44.12 8.99
C GLY A 428 -3.50 43.39 8.42
N ALA A 429 -4.55 44.13 8.02
CA ALA A 429 -5.60 43.62 7.12
C ALA A 429 -4.99 43.30 5.74
N PRO A 430 -5.60 42.44 4.89
CA PRO A 430 -6.56 42.90 3.87
C PRO A 430 -7.58 41.78 3.50
N GLY A 431 -8.58 41.86 2.62
CA GLY A 431 -8.81 42.60 1.39
C GLY A 431 -9.18 41.59 0.28
N ILE A 432 -10.14 41.99 -0.57
CA ILE A 432 -10.77 41.22 -1.64
C ILE A 432 -9.75 40.84 -2.74
N SER A 433 -9.78 39.59 -3.22
CA SER A 433 -9.38 39.26 -4.60
C SER A 433 -9.82 37.84 -5.03
N ARG A 434 -10.52 37.76 -6.16
CA ARG A 434 -10.63 36.56 -7.02
C ARG A 434 -9.23 36.10 -7.48
N PRO A 435 -9.08 34.82 -7.87
CA PRO A 435 -8.33 34.56 -9.10
C PRO A 435 -8.99 33.53 -10.05
N PRO A 436 -8.43 33.37 -11.27
CA PRO A 436 -9.08 32.83 -12.44
C PRO A 436 -8.72 31.36 -12.73
N VAL A 437 -9.43 30.85 -13.73
CA VAL A 437 -9.18 29.65 -14.55
C VAL A 437 -7.82 29.76 -15.26
N ASN A 438 -6.99 28.70 -15.25
CA ASN A 438 -6.42 28.10 -16.47
C ASN A 438 -5.51 26.89 -16.21
N GLU A 439 -5.53 26.04 -17.23
CA GLU A 439 -4.93 24.72 -17.44
C GLU A 439 -3.44 24.81 -17.88
N PRO A 440 -2.76 23.72 -18.33
CA PRO A 440 -1.40 23.38 -17.95
C PRO A 440 -0.32 23.81 -18.97
N GLY A 441 0.94 23.86 -18.52
CA GLY A 441 2.08 24.03 -19.45
C GLY A 441 3.45 24.07 -18.80
N THR A 442 4.21 22.98 -19.03
CA THR A 442 5.63 22.93 -19.43
C THR A 442 6.71 23.74 -18.68
N GLY A 443 7.71 22.98 -18.18
CA GLY A 443 9.13 23.19 -18.51
C GLY A 443 9.90 24.23 -17.69
N GLY A 444 10.93 23.77 -16.97
CA GLY A 444 11.91 24.68 -16.35
C GLY A 444 12.91 23.95 -15.47
N ALA A 445 13.96 23.43 -16.09
CA ALA A 445 15.11 22.85 -15.42
C ALA A 445 15.83 23.88 -14.55
N SER A 446 16.36 23.45 -13.40
CA SER A 446 17.49 24.10 -12.75
C SER A 446 18.28 23.06 -11.97
N SER A 447 19.45 22.75 -12.51
CA SER A 447 20.53 22.01 -11.86
C SER A 447 20.97 22.74 -10.60
N GLN A 448 20.96 22.04 -9.46
CA GLN A 448 21.89 22.32 -8.38
C GLN A 448 22.56 21.04 -7.92
N ASN A 449 23.88 21.11 -8.06
CA ASN A 449 24.88 20.14 -7.69
C ASN A 449 25.04 20.21 -6.16
N ILE A 450 24.74 19.13 -5.42
CA ILE A 450 25.20 18.97 -4.04
C ILE A 450 25.75 17.55 -3.87
N GLN A 451 27.06 17.55 -3.66
CA GLN A 451 27.93 16.45 -3.33
C GLN A 451 28.19 16.50 -1.82
N SER A 452 27.74 15.50 -1.07
CA SER A 452 28.30 15.06 0.23
C SER A 452 27.33 14.08 0.92
N GLY A 453 27.73 12.84 1.17
CA GLY A 453 28.03 12.45 2.55
C GLY A 453 27.37 11.12 2.89
N LEU A 454 28.01 10.01 2.53
CA LEU A 454 27.70 8.67 3.03
C LEU A 454 28.21 8.58 4.47
N GLN A 455 27.29 8.55 5.43
CA GLN A 455 27.58 8.12 6.79
C GLN A 455 26.57 7.03 7.16
N ALA A 456 27.06 5.80 7.16
CA ALA A 456 26.30 4.63 7.57
C ALA A 456 26.15 4.66 9.09
N GLU A 457 24.95 4.96 9.57
CA GLU A 457 24.61 4.82 10.99
C GLU A 457 24.19 3.37 11.24
N VAL A 458 25.11 2.61 11.85
CA VAL A 458 24.90 1.23 12.28
C VAL A 458 23.99 1.25 13.50
N ASN A 459 22.78 0.70 13.35
CA ASN A 459 21.80 0.61 14.43
C ASN A 459 22.25 -0.45 15.47
N PRO A 460 22.54 -0.08 16.74
CA PRO A 460 23.06 -0.99 17.76
C PRO A 460 22.06 -2.06 18.23
N GLN A 461 20.79 -1.99 17.81
CA GLN A 461 19.79 -3.02 18.13
C GLN A 461 19.94 -4.33 17.33
N VAL A 462 20.71 -4.34 16.24
CA VAL A 462 20.90 -5.56 15.43
C VAL A 462 21.98 -6.49 16.01
N MET A 463 22.97 -5.96 16.75
CA MET A 463 24.00 -6.79 17.39
C MET A 463 23.49 -7.56 18.62
N GLN A 464 22.49 -7.02 19.34
CA GLN A 464 21.93 -7.72 20.52
C GLN A 464 21.03 -8.91 20.17
N LEU A 465 20.46 -8.95 18.96
CA LEU A 465 19.63 -10.08 18.53
C LEU A 465 20.47 -11.28 18.01
N GLN A 466 21.69 -11.04 17.52
CA GLN A 466 22.61 -12.12 17.12
C GLN A 466 23.31 -12.78 18.31
N GLU A 467 23.56 -12.07 19.41
CA GLU A 467 24.21 -12.65 20.59
C GLU A 467 23.26 -13.56 21.40
N ASN A 468 21.97 -13.23 21.44
CA ASN A 468 20.96 -14.05 22.13
C ASN A 468 20.60 -15.32 21.35
N ALA A 469 20.73 -15.33 20.02
CA ALA A 469 20.55 -16.53 19.20
C ALA A 469 21.70 -17.54 19.36
N LYS A 470 22.91 -17.08 19.74
CA LYS A 470 24.07 -17.96 19.95
C LYS A 470 24.07 -18.63 21.34
N LYS A 471 23.59 -17.94 22.38
CA LYS A 471 23.46 -18.50 23.75
C LYS A 471 22.31 -19.50 23.90
N GLY A 472 21.31 -19.47 23.01
CA GLY A 472 20.20 -20.44 23.01
C GLY A 472 20.57 -21.83 22.47
N SER A 473 21.70 -21.98 21.78
CA SER A 473 22.13 -23.25 21.17
C SER A 473 23.08 -24.08 22.05
N GLU A 474 23.53 -23.56 23.20
CA GLU A 474 24.46 -24.26 24.10
C GLU A 474 23.78 -24.90 25.33
N ILE A 475 22.44 -24.85 25.43
CA ILE A 475 21.68 -25.43 26.57
C ILE A 475 20.80 -26.62 26.12
N SER A 476 21.04 -27.16 24.93
CA SER A 476 20.46 -28.44 24.49
C SER A 476 21.46 -29.17 23.59
N GLY A 477 22.49 -29.70 24.24
CA GLY A 477 23.48 -30.64 23.70
C GLY A 477 23.98 -31.50 24.84
#